data_AF-A0A537R9G8-F1
#
_entry.id   AF-A0A537R9G8-F1
#
_cell.length_a   1.000
_cell.length_b   1.000
_cell.length_c   1.000
_cell.angle_alpha   90.00
_cell.angle_beta   90.00
_cell.angle_gamma   90.00
#
_symmetry.space_group_name_H-M   'P 1'
#
loop_
_entity.id
_entity.type
_entity.pdbx_description
1 polymer ?
#
loop_
_entity_poly.entity_id
_entity_poly.type
_entity_poly.pdbx_seq_one_letter_code
_entity_poly.pdbx_strand_id
1 'polypeptide(L)'
;HQLASNYHTQRRYLDADATYRRALEVRLATLPKHHPSVALTLNNLAALKYDEGNWLEAVEFARRAGQVAIDRARLTSAMTEKPMSGAAEAELMRGTAEFNWLIRSAWRLAQQQPSTLRELTEETFAAAQRSAQTSAGSAVAQMAARFARGSGELSSLVREQQKISALLREFDKRIVALRSEAPDKRPEGLEASITRQTMDAEQRLTSVTSRLAKDFPEYAAVSAPEPLTMQMVQNYLRSDEALVLFGFVGSETHLWAINTDAVRWVRLLVPTQKIEEIVPALRCGLDQSLWNGMESFERCKATLGAVPSAETVTVGDKD
;
A
#
# COMPACT_ATOMS: atom_id res chain seq x y z
N HIS A 1 -23.89 -2.26 5.48
CA HIS A 1 -22.65 -2.77 4.84
C HIS A 1 -22.82 -4.20 4.34
N GLN A 2 -23.12 -5.20 5.20
CA GLN A 2 -23.35 -6.58 4.74
C GLN A 2 -24.46 -6.70 3.66
N LEU A 3 -25.55 -5.94 3.80
CA LEU A 3 -26.61 -5.86 2.78
C LEU A 3 -26.08 -5.38 1.42
N ALA A 4 -25.23 -4.35 1.40
CA ALA A 4 -24.63 -3.84 0.17
C ALA A 4 -23.73 -4.89 -0.51
N SER A 5 -22.95 -5.62 0.30
CA SER A 5 -22.13 -6.74 -0.19
C SER A 5 -22.99 -7.85 -0.79
N ASN A 6 -24.14 -8.15 -0.18
CA ASN A 6 -25.08 -9.14 -0.72
C ASN A 6 -25.67 -8.69 -2.06
N TYR A 7 -26.11 -7.43 -2.18
CA TYR A 7 -26.56 -6.87 -3.45
C TYR A 7 -25.47 -6.89 -4.53
N HIS A 8 -24.23 -6.55 -4.15
CA HIS A 8 -23.08 -6.61 -5.06
C HIS A 8 -22.85 -8.02 -5.60
N THR A 9 -22.86 -9.05 -4.73
CA THR A 9 -22.72 -10.45 -5.17
C THR A 9 -23.85 -10.92 -6.09
N GLN A 10 -25.05 -10.32 -5.98
CA GLN A 10 -26.20 -10.59 -6.85
C GLN A 10 -26.18 -9.74 -8.14
N ARG A 11 -25.12 -8.96 -8.38
CA ARG A 11 -25.02 -7.99 -9.49
C ARG A 11 -26.10 -6.92 -9.51
N ARG A 12 -26.72 -6.66 -8.36
CA ARG A 12 -27.68 -5.55 -8.17
C ARG A 12 -26.90 -4.28 -7.86
N TYR A 13 -26.18 -3.77 -8.86
CA TYR A 13 -25.17 -2.73 -8.64
C TYR A 13 -25.76 -1.39 -8.15
N LEU A 14 -26.91 -0.98 -8.67
CA LEU A 14 -27.59 0.24 -8.20
C LEU A 14 -27.96 0.18 -6.70
N ASP A 15 -28.52 -0.96 -6.26
CA ASP A 15 -28.87 -1.17 -4.86
C ASP A 15 -27.61 -1.24 -3.98
N ALA A 16 -26.55 -1.89 -4.48
CA ALA A 16 -25.27 -1.98 -3.80
C ALA A 16 -24.62 -0.60 -3.62
N ASP A 17 -24.55 0.20 -4.69
CA ASP A 17 -23.94 1.54 -4.68
C ASP A 17 -24.65 2.45 -3.69
N ALA A 18 -25.98 2.55 -3.80
CA ALA A 18 -26.79 3.35 -2.89
C ALA A 18 -26.60 2.92 -1.43
N THR A 19 -26.58 1.61 -1.16
CA THR A 19 -26.41 1.07 0.20
C THR A 19 -24.98 1.29 0.72
N TYR A 20 -23.96 1.16 -0.13
CA TYR A 20 -22.57 1.42 0.26
C TYR A 20 -22.32 2.91 0.51
N ARG A 21 -22.81 3.81 -0.35
CA ARG A 21 -22.70 5.27 -0.13
C ARG A 21 -23.41 5.68 1.15
N ARG A 22 -24.61 5.17 1.40
CA ARG A 22 -25.31 5.41 2.68
C ARG A 22 -24.52 4.91 3.88
N ALA A 23 -23.91 3.72 3.77
CA ALA A 23 -23.05 3.20 4.82
C ALA A 23 -21.77 4.06 5.00
N LEU A 24 -21.20 4.59 3.92
CA LEU A 24 -20.04 5.49 3.97
C LEU A 24 -20.40 6.80 4.65
N GLU A 25 -21.52 7.43 4.30
CA GLU A 25 -22.01 8.65 4.95
C GLU A 25 -22.16 8.46 6.45
N VAL A 26 -22.85 7.39 6.88
CA VAL A 26 -23.01 7.07 8.30
C VAL A 26 -21.64 6.84 8.94
N ARG A 27 -20.74 6.09 8.29
CA ARG A 27 -19.39 5.83 8.81
C ARG A 27 -18.51 7.08 8.83
N LEU A 28 -18.71 8.07 7.96
CA LEU A 28 -17.97 9.34 8.02
C LEU A 28 -18.54 10.28 9.08
N ALA A 29 -19.85 10.23 9.30
CA ALA A 29 -20.51 10.96 10.39
C ALA A 29 -20.20 10.34 11.76
N THR A 30 -19.93 9.03 11.80
CA THR A 30 -19.75 8.28 13.05
C THR A 30 -18.33 7.82 13.35
N LEU A 31 -17.56 7.57 12.30
CA LEU A 31 -16.17 7.11 12.28
C LEU A 31 -15.17 8.27 12.43
N PRO A 32 -14.04 8.17 13.13
CA PRO A 32 -12.85 8.94 12.75
C PRO A 32 -12.49 8.67 11.28
N LYS A 33 -11.94 9.68 10.59
CA LYS A 33 -11.69 9.60 9.12
C LYS A 33 -10.76 8.44 8.76
N HIS A 34 -9.81 8.13 9.63
CA HIS A 34 -8.82 7.08 9.44
C HIS A 34 -9.31 5.70 9.94
N HIS A 35 -10.58 5.53 10.29
CA HIS A 35 -11.10 4.28 10.85
C HIS A 35 -11.15 3.15 9.79
N PRO A 36 -10.79 1.89 10.12
CA PRO A 36 -10.76 0.75 9.16
C PRO A 36 -12.08 0.53 8.42
N SER A 37 -13.20 0.67 9.12
CA SER A 37 -14.53 0.56 8.52
C SER A 37 -14.78 1.57 7.40
N VAL A 38 -14.15 2.76 7.44
CA VAL A 38 -14.23 3.75 6.37
C VAL A 38 -13.46 3.25 5.16
N ALA A 39 -12.21 2.81 5.34
CA ALA A 39 -11.39 2.20 4.29
C ALA A 39 -12.10 1.02 3.62
N LEU A 40 -12.66 0.11 4.42
CA LEU A 40 -13.39 -1.06 3.92
C LEU A 40 -14.61 -0.69 3.06
N THR A 41 -15.38 0.34 3.44
CA THR A 41 -16.50 0.78 2.58
C THR A 41 -16.00 1.36 1.26
N LEU A 42 -14.96 2.19 1.32
CA LEU A 42 -14.36 2.80 0.13
C LEU A 42 -13.79 1.73 -0.80
N ASN A 43 -13.12 0.73 -0.24
CA ASN A 43 -12.58 -0.43 -0.96
C ASN A 43 -13.68 -1.21 -1.69
N ASN A 44 -14.81 -1.44 -1.03
CA ASN A 44 -15.94 -2.15 -1.65
C ASN A 44 -16.65 -1.29 -2.70
N LEU A 45 -16.71 0.03 -2.53
CA LEU A 45 -17.17 0.95 -3.58
C LEU A 45 -16.22 0.90 -4.79
N ALA A 46 -14.91 0.87 -4.58
CA ALA A 46 -13.93 0.71 -5.66
C ALA A 46 -14.15 -0.61 -6.43
N ALA A 47 -14.33 -1.72 -5.72
CA ALA A 47 -14.65 -3.02 -6.31
C ALA A 47 -15.95 -2.98 -7.12
N LEU A 48 -17.01 -2.39 -6.57
CA LEU A 48 -18.29 -2.25 -7.26
C LEU A 48 -18.16 -1.43 -8.55
N LYS A 49 -17.47 -0.28 -8.49
CA LYS A 49 -17.25 0.58 -9.66
C LYS A 49 -16.37 -0.09 -10.72
N TYR A 50 -15.41 -0.89 -10.28
CA TYR A 50 -14.64 -1.74 -11.18
C TYR A 50 -15.56 -2.74 -11.90
N ASP A 51 -16.45 -3.42 -11.19
CA ASP A 51 -17.37 -4.39 -11.80
C ASP A 51 -18.44 -3.75 -12.73
N GLU A 52 -18.79 -2.47 -12.49
CA GLU A 52 -19.63 -1.65 -13.38
C GLU A 52 -18.88 -1.15 -14.63
N GLY A 53 -17.55 -1.27 -14.67
CA GLY A 53 -16.71 -0.70 -15.74
C GLY A 53 -16.45 0.80 -15.60
N ASN A 54 -16.81 1.41 -14.47
CA ASN A 54 -16.54 2.81 -14.17
C ASN A 54 -15.17 2.96 -13.46
N TRP A 55 -14.11 2.89 -14.25
CA TRP A 55 -12.74 2.87 -13.73
C TRP A 55 -12.32 4.17 -13.04
N LEU A 56 -12.89 5.31 -13.45
CA LEU A 56 -12.57 6.60 -12.85
C LEU A 56 -13.04 6.65 -11.39
N GLU A 57 -14.31 6.37 -11.12
CA GLU A 57 -14.80 6.34 -9.74
C GLU A 57 -14.14 5.20 -8.94
N ALA A 58 -13.82 4.07 -9.58
CA ALA A 58 -13.07 2.99 -8.92
C ALA A 58 -11.70 3.46 -8.42
N VAL A 59 -10.94 4.18 -9.25
CA VAL A 59 -9.66 4.80 -8.88
C VAL A 59 -9.85 5.80 -7.74
N GLU A 60 -10.86 6.68 -7.81
CA GLU A 60 -11.11 7.67 -6.75
C GLU A 60 -11.42 7.03 -5.40
N PHE A 61 -12.27 5.99 -5.38
CA PHE A 61 -12.57 5.27 -4.15
C PHE A 61 -11.36 4.51 -3.61
N ALA A 62 -10.59 3.87 -4.49
CA ALA A 62 -9.38 3.15 -4.10
C ALA A 62 -8.30 4.10 -3.55
N ARG A 63 -8.11 5.28 -4.16
CA ARG A 63 -7.24 6.36 -3.65
C ARG A 63 -7.61 6.75 -2.23
N ARG A 64 -8.89 7.01 -1.99
CA ARG A 64 -9.38 7.39 -0.66
C ARG A 64 -9.19 6.27 0.35
N ALA A 65 -9.41 5.01 -0.05
CA ALA A 65 -9.18 3.85 0.81
C ALA A 65 -7.69 3.71 1.16
N GLY A 66 -6.80 3.81 0.18
CA GLY A 66 -5.34 3.75 0.36
C GLY A 66 -4.81 4.86 1.26
N GLN A 67 -5.37 6.07 1.15
CA GLN A 67 -5.01 7.18 2.04
C GLN A 67 -5.35 6.87 3.51
N VAL A 68 -6.55 6.32 3.77
CA VAL A 68 -6.93 5.89 5.13
C VAL A 68 -5.96 4.82 5.66
N ALA A 69 -5.55 3.87 4.81
CA ALA A 69 -4.58 2.84 5.19
C ALA A 69 -3.20 3.43 5.55
N ILE A 70 -2.71 4.41 4.76
CA ILE A 70 -1.46 5.14 5.04
C ILE A 70 -1.54 5.87 6.39
N ASP A 71 -2.63 6.59 6.63
CA ASP A 71 -2.81 7.36 7.87
C ASP A 71 -2.83 6.42 9.10
N ARG A 72 -3.47 5.25 8.98
CA ARG A 72 -3.43 4.20 10.02
C ARG A 72 -2.06 3.58 10.23
N ALA A 73 -1.33 3.33 9.15
CA ALA A 73 0.01 2.77 9.24
C ALA A 73 0.95 3.73 9.99
N ARG A 74 0.83 5.04 9.76
CA ARG A 74 1.56 6.08 10.51
C ARG A 74 1.21 6.08 12.00
N LEU A 75 -0.08 5.96 12.34
CA LEU A 75 -0.52 5.83 13.73
C LEU A 75 0.00 4.55 14.41
N THR A 76 0.24 3.49 13.64
CA THR A 76 0.63 2.18 14.17
C THR A 76 2.14 1.98 14.29
N SER A 77 2.90 2.42 13.28
CA SER A 77 4.37 2.41 13.27
C SER A 77 4.95 3.31 14.36
N ALA A 78 4.28 4.42 14.68
CA ALA A 78 4.68 5.34 15.74
C ALA A 78 4.59 4.75 17.16
N MET A 79 4.18 3.49 17.38
CA MET A 79 3.68 3.07 18.70
C MET A 79 4.38 1.94 19.44
N THR A 80 5.22 1.08 18.86
CA THR A 80 5.40 -0.23 19.51
C THR A 80 6.75 -0.45 20.21
N GLU A 81 6.73 -0.30 21.54
CA GLU A 81 7.74 -0.89 22.45
C GLU A 81 7.72 -2.43 22.40
N LYS A 82 6.58 -3.05 22.05
CA LYS A 82 6.41 -4.51 21.84
C LYS A 82 6.42 -4.88 20.35
N PRO A 83 6.77 -6.12 19.97
CA PRO A 83 6.57 -6.59 18.60
C PRO A 83 5.09 -6.46 18.19
N MET A 84 4.83 -6.24 16.89
CA MET A 84 3.47 -6.17 16.35
C MET A 84 2.66 -7.39 16.78
N SER A 85 1.43 -7.17 17.23
CA SER A 85 0.50 -8.28 17.46
C SER A 85 0.01 -8.81 16.11
N GLY A 86 -0.33 -10.10 16.03
CA GLY A 86 -0.91 -10.68 14.81
C GLY A 86 -2.17 -9.97 14.31
N ALA A 87 -2.91 -9.28 15.20
CA ALA A 87 -4.05 -8.44 14.82
C ALA A 87 -3.64 -7.13 14.12
N ALA A 88 -2.54 -6.50 14.55
CA ALA A 88 -1.97 -5.33 13.89
C ALA A 88 -1.32 -5.69 12.55
N GLU A 89 -0.73 -6.88 12.46
CA GLU A 89 -0.16 -7.43 11.23
C GLU A 89 -1.27 -7.81 10.22
N ALA A 90 -2.34 -8.48 10.67
CA ALA A 90 -3.51 -8.76 9.85
C ALA A 90 -4.21 -7.47 9.37
N GLU A 91 -4.12 -6.40 10.14
CA GLU A 91 -4.64 -5.09 9.77
C GLU A 91 -3.76 -4.36 8.74
N LEU A 92 -2.43 -4.44 8.88
CA LEU A 92 -1.49 -3.94 7.87
C LEU A 92 -1.66 -4.71 6.55
N MET A 93 -1.87 -6.02 6.63
CA MET A 93 -2.19 -6.88 5.50
C MET A 93 -3.55 -6.54 4.87
N ARG A 94 -4.55 -6.12 5.66
CA ARG A 94 -5.80 -5.56 5.10
C ARG A 94 -5.51 -4.35 4.21
N GLY A 95 -4.54 -3.51 4.61
CA GLY A 95 -3.98 -2.36 3.87
C GLY A 95 -3.50 -2.64 2.43
N THR A 96 -3.23 -3.91 2.09
CA THR A 96 -2.82 -4.32 0.74
C THR A 96 -4.01 -4.38 -0.23
N ALA A 97 -5.23 -4.61 0.28
CA ALA A 97 -6.42 -4.74 -0.54
C ALA A 97 -6.86 -3.40 -1.15
N GLU A 98 -6.64 -2.28 -0.44
CA GLU A 98 -6.98 -0.94 -0.90
C GLU A 98 -6.15 -0.54 -2.12
N PHE A 99 -4.84 -0.84 -2.12
CA PHE A 99 -3.96 -0.56 -3.24
C PHE A 99 -4.18 -1.50 -4.43
N ASN A 100 -4.67 -2.72 -4.18
CA ASN A 100 -4.97 -3.67 -5.24
C ASN A 100 -6.05 -3.14 -6.20
N TRP A 101 -7.14 -2.57 -5.67
CA TRP A 101 -8.17 -1.96 -6.52
C TRP A 101 -7.66 -0.73 -7.26
N LEU A 102 -6.75 0.05 -6.65
CA LEU A 102 -6.13 1.18 -7.32
C LEU A 102 -5.35 0.72 -8.55
N ILE A 103 -4.47 -0.27 -8.42
CA ILE A 103 -3.64 -0.77 -9.52
C ILE A 103 -4.51 -1.32 -10.67
N ARG A 104 -5.51 -2.16 -10.37
CA ARG A 104 -6.36 -2.76 -11.42
C ARG A 104 -7.18 -1.72 -12.15
N SER A 105 -7.82 -0.82 -11.40
CA SER A 105 -8.72 0.20 -11.95
C SER A 105 -7.94 1.23 -12.76
N ALA A 106 -6.78 1.66 -12.24
CA ALA A 106 -5.90 2.59 -12.93
C ALA A 106 -5.40 2.02 -14.26
N TRP A 107 -5.11 0.72 -14.35
CA TRP A 107 -4.72 0.10 -15.61
C TRP A 107 -5.84 0.21 -16.63
N ARG A 108 -7.08 -0.14 -16.24
CA ARG A 108 -8.23 -0.04 -17.14
C ARG A 108 -8.51 1.40 -17.56
N LEU A 109 -8.38 2.36 -16.65
CA LEU A 109 -8.54 3.78 -16.92
C LEU A 109 -7.47 4.30 -17.90
N ALA A 110 -6.20 3.95 -17.70
CA ALA A 110 -5.11 4.36 -18.58
C ALA A 110 -5.27 3.83 -20.01
N GLN A 111 -5.80 2.61 -20.17
CA GLN A 111 -6.10 2.05 -21.49
C GLN A 111 -7.25 2.80 -22.20
N GLN A 112 -8.22 3.34 -21.45
CA GLN A 112 -9.29 4.16 -22.01
C GLN A 112 -8.89 5.62 -22.23
N GLN A 113 -7.99 6.14 -21.39
CA GLN A 113 -7.55 7.52 -21.39
C GLN A 113 -6.01 7.58 -21.32
N PRO A 114 -5.31 7.41 -22.46
CA PRO A 114 -3.84 7.36 -22.49
C PRO A 114 -3.14 8.60 -21.91
N SER A 115 -3.81 9.75 -21.87
CA SER A 115 -3.30 10.96 -21.20
C SER A 115 -3.05 10.79 -19.70
N THR A 116 -3.76 9.87 -19.06
CA THR A 116 -3.62 9.56 -17.62
C THR A 116 -2.50 8.56 -17.34
N LEU A 117 -1.93 7.92 -18.37
CA LEU A 117 -1.00 6.79 -18.20
C LEU A 117 0.22 7.14 -17.36
N ARG A 118 0.86 8.30 -17.60
CA ARG A 118 2.06 8.70 -16.86
C ARG A 118 1.79 8.90 -15.37
N GLU A 119 0.74 9.66 -15.05
CA GLU A 119 0.33 9.93 -13.66
C GLU A 119 -0.04 8.63 -12.94
N LEU A 120 -0.89 7.80 -13.56
CA LEU A 120 -1.33 6.54 -12.97
C LEU A 120 -0.18 5.52 -12.85
N THR A 121 0.81 5.57 -13.74
CA THR A 121 2.01 4.72 -13.61
C THR A 121 2.83 5.10 -12.38
N GLU A 122 3.09 6.39 -12.14
CA GLU A 122 3.79 6.87 -10.93
C GLU A 122 3.03 6.46 -9.67
N GLU A 123 1.73 6.72 -9.65
CA GLU A 123 0.89 6.47 -8.49
C GLU A 123 0.80 4.98 -8.16
N THR A 124 0.61 4.13 -9.17
CA THR A 124 0.51 2.68 -8.98
C THR A 124 1.85 2.03 -8.69
N PHE A 125 2.97 2.61 -9.16
CA PHE A 125 4.32 2.21 -8.75
C PHE A 125 4.52 2.45 -7.25
N ALA A 126 4.12 3.61 -6.75
CA ALA A 126 4.15 3.90 -5.31
C ALA A 126 3.21 2.99 -4.51
N ALA A 127 2.01 2.71 -5.04
CA ALA A 127 1.06 1.78 -4.42
C ALA A 127 1.62 0.34 -4.34
N ALA A 128 2.28 -0.14 -5.40
CA ALA A 128 2.89 -1.46 -5.43
C ALA A 128 4.03 -1.59 -4.40
N GLN A 129 4.88 -0.57 -4.26
CA GLN A 129 5.90 -0.53 -3.21
C GLN A 129 5.29 -0.58 -1.80
N ARG A 130 4.17 0.13 -1.57
CA ARG A 130 3.45 0.09 -0.29
C ARG A 130 2.84 -1.28 -0.02
N SER A 131 2.21 -1.90 -1.02
CA SER A 131 1.69 -3.27 -0.90
C SER A 131 2.78 -4.31 -0.64
N ALA A 132 4.01 -4.04 -1.10
CA ALA A 132 5.17 -4.89 -0.87
C ALA A 132 5.87 -4.64 0.49
N GLN A 133 5.44 -3.64 1.28
CA GLN A 133 6.03 -3.42 2.61
C GLN A 133 5.71 -4.61 3.52
N THR A 134 6.77 -5.27 3.99
CA THR A 134 6.70 -6.50 4.78
C THR A 134 6.72 -6.23 6.28
N SER A 135 6.42 -7.27 7.06
CA SER A 135 6.63 -7.29 8.50
C SER A 135 8.09 -7.00 8.89
N ALA A 136 9.07 -7.35 8.05
CA ALA A 136 10.48 -7.00 8.25
C ALA A 136 10.75 -5.49 8.10
N GLY A 137 10.15 -4.83 7.10
CA GLY A 137 10.21 -3.37 6.98
C GLY A 137 9.62 -2.65 8.20
N SER A 138 8.50 -3.17 8.71
CA SER A 138 7.89 -2.68 9.95
C SER A 138 8.78 -2.91 11.19
N ALA A 139 9.50 -4.03 11.27
CA ALA A 139 10.44 -4.32 12.35
C ALA A 139 11.66 -3.37 12.33
N VAL A 140 12.17 -3.04 11.13
CA VAL A 140 13.25 -2.06 10.95
C VAL A 140 12.81 -0.67 11.40
N ALA A 141 11.59 -0.24 11.02
CA ALA A 141 11.00 1.00 11.52
C ALA A 141 10.89 1.04 13.05
N GLN A 142 10.50 -0.07 13.68
CA GLN A 142 10.47 -0.19 15.14
C GLN A 142 11.86 -0.08 15.76
N MET A 143 12.87 -0.68 15.15
CA MET A 143 14.25 -0.55 15.64
C MET A 143 14.73 0.90 15.56
N ALA A 144 14.48 1.61 14.46
CA ALA A 144 14.81 3.04 14.36
C ALA A 144 14.15 3.88 15.46
N ALA A 145 12.87 3.62 15.76
CA ALA A 145 12.18 4.23 16.90
C ALA A 145 12.84 3.93 18.25
N ARG A 146 13.41 2.73 18.43
CA ARG A 146 14.17 2.37 19.65
C ARG A 146 15.56 3.01 19.70
N PHE A 147 16.24 3.18 18.57
CA PHE A 147 17.55 3.83 18.52
C PHE A 147 17.47 5.36 18.70
N ALA A 148 16.31 5.97 18.41
CA ALA A 148 16.01 7.35 18.79
C ALA A 148 15.89 7.58 20.31
N ARG A 149 16.15 6.57 21.16
CA ARG A 149 16.18 6.70 22.62
C ARG A 149 17.48 7.38 23.06
N GLY A 150 17.39 8.65 23.44
CA GLY A 150 18.50 9.45 23.94
C GLY A 150 18.04 10.82 24.47
N SER A 151 18.97 11.67 24.92
CA SER A 151 18.71 13.08 25.19
C SER A 151 18.92 13.89 23.91
N GLY A 152 17.88 14.56 23.42
CA GLY A 152 17.92 15.36 22.20
C GLY A 152 16.54 15.61 21.60
N GLU A 153 16.48 16.51 20.62
CA GLU A 153 15.25 16.96 19.98
C GLU A 153 14.50 15.82 19.25
N LEU A 154 15.23 14.95 18.53
CA LEU A 154 14.66 13.73 17.91
C LEU A 154 13.88 12.90 18.93
N SER A 155 14.49 12.64 20.09
CA SER A 155 13.88 11.79 21.11
C SER A 155 12.64 12.44 21.72
N SER A 156 12.62 13.78 21.85
CA SER A 156 11.40 14.49 22.28
C SER A 156 10.28 14.41 21.24
N LEU A 157 10.59 14.58 19.95
CA LEU A 157 9.61 14.50 18.87
C LEU A 157 9.05 13.09 18.71
N VAL A 158 9.89 12.05 18.77
CA VAL A 158 9.44 10.65 18.71
C VAL A 158 8.55 10.30 19.90
N ARG A 159 8.90 10.74 21.12
CA ARG A 159 8.04 10.57 22.30
C ARG A 159 6.73 11.32 22.17
N GLU A 160 6.73 12.51 21.59
CA GLU A 160 5.50 13.27 21.34
C GLU A 160 4.62 12.55 20.30
N GLN A 161 5.20 12.09 19.20
CA GLN A 161 4.51 11.29 18.17
C GLN A 161 3.86 10.04 18.78
N GLN A 162 4.59 9.30 19.61
CA GLN A 162 4.09 8.13 20.36
C GLN A 162 2.90 8.46 21.26
N LYS A 163 3.00 9.54 22.04
CA LYS A 163 1.92 9.98 22.94
C LYS A 163 0.67 10.38 22.16
N ILE A 164 0.82 11.13 21.07
CA ILE A 164 -0.30 11.56 20.24
C ILE A 164 -0.98 10.35 19.58
N SER A 165 -0.22 9.42 19.00
CA SER A 165 -0.77 8.20 18.40
C SER A 165 -1.50 7.31 19.41
N ALA A 166 -0.98 7.20 20.64
CA ALA A 166 -1.66 6.50 21.73
C ALA A 166 -2.98 7.19 22.13
N LEU A 167 -2.99 8.52 22.20
CA LEU A 167 -4.17 9.31 22.50
C LEU A 167 -5.24 9.16 21.42
N LEU A 168 -4.86 9.20 20.14
CA LEU A 168 -5.79 9.03 19.01
C LEU A 168 -6.48 7.66 19.06
N ARG A 169 -5.75 6.58 19.37
CA ARG A 169 -6.35 5.25 19.56
C ARG A 169 -7.31 5.20 20.74
N GLU A 170 -7.02 5.92 21.82
CA GLU A 170 -7.90 5.99 22.97
C GLU A 170 -9.20 6.75 22.61
N PHE A 171 -9.08 7.85 21.86
CA PHE A 171 -10.25 8.53 21.31
C PHE A 171 -11.07 7.65 20.38
N ASP A 172 -10.44 6.87 19.50
CA ASP A 172 -11.14 5.89 18.64
C ASP A 172 -11.97 4.92 19.48
N LYS A 173 -11.36 4.30 20.50
CA LYS A 173 -12.04 3.36 21.40
C LYS A 173 -13.19 4.01 22.13
N ARG A 174 -12.98 5.22 22.67
CA ARG A 174 -14.00 5.97 23.41
C ARG A 174 -15.17 6.37 22.53
N ILE A 175 -14.91 6.81 21.30
CA ILE A 175 -15.96 7.12 20.32
C ILE A 175 -16.76 5.87 19.97
N VAL A 176 -16.11 4.74 19.70
CA VAL A 176 -16.80 3.49 19.38
C VAL A 176 -17.64 3.02 20.56
N ALA A 177 -17.10 3.05 21.78
CA ALA A 177 -17.82 2.69 23.00
C ALA A 177 -19.04 3.59 23.21
N LEU A 178 -18.87 4.92 23.18
CA LEU A 178 -19.94 5.91 23.35
C LEU A 178 -21.07 5.70 22.35
N ARG A 179 -20.74 5.47 21.08
CA ARG A 179 -21.73 5.25 20.02
C ARG A 179 -22.41 3.89 20.08
N SER A 180 -21.83 2.93 20.81
CA SER A 180 -22.43 1.61 21.06
C SER A 180 -23.46 1.65 22.19
N GLU A 181 -23.44 2.68 23.04
CA GLU A 181 -24.47 2.88 24.05
C GLU A 181 -25.79 3.37 23.44
N ALA A 182 -26.88 3.14 24.16
CA ALA A 182 -28.20 3.62 23.78
C ALA A 182 -28.23 5.16 23.76
N PRO A 183 -28.96 5.81 22.82
CA PRO A 183 -28.91 7.27 22.64
C PRO A 183 -29.20 8.08 23.91
N ASP A 184 -30.07 7.57 24.78
CA ASP A 184 -30.46 8.13 26.08
C ASP A 184 -29.34 8.08 27.13
N LYS A 185 -28.34 7.20 26.96
CA LYS A 185 -27.19 7.05 27.86
C LYS A 185 -25.97 7.86 27.43
N ARG A 186 -25.97 8.43 26.23
CA ARG A 186 -24.83 9.17 25.69
C ARG A 186 -24.75 10.56 26.30
N PRO A 187 -23.67 10.91 27.03
CA PRO A 187 -23.53 12.25 27.57
C PRO A 187 -23.53 13.31 26.46
N GLU A 188 -24.35 14.34 26.62
CA GLU A 188 -24.47 15.44 25.67
C GLU A 188 -23.13 16.18 25.52
N GLY A 189 -22.75 16.50 24.28
CA GLY A 189 -21.51 17.22 23.97
C GLY A 189 -20.21 16.41 24.09
N LEU A 190 -20.21 15.23 24.72
CA LEU A 190 -19.01 14.39 24.86
C LEU A 190 -18.50 13.91 23.49
N GLU A 191 -19.39 13.50 22.59
CA GLU A 191 -19.03 13.08 21.23
C GLU A 191 -18.36 14.22 20.45
N ALA A 192 -18.92 15.43 20.51
CA ALA A 192 -18.36 16.60 19.87
C ALA A 192 -17.00 17.00 20.47
N SER A 193 -16.84 16.85 21.79
CA SER A 193 -15.58 17.08 22.49
C SER A 193 -14.50 16.10 22.06
N ILE A 194 -14.78 14.79 22.05
CA ILE A 194 -13.81 13.78 21.60
C ILE A 194 -13.45 14.04 20.13
N THR A 195 -14.43 14.30 19.26
CA THR A 195 -14.19 14.59 17.84
C THR A 195 -13.26 15.79 17.66
N ARG A 196 -13.48 16.88 18.40
CA ARG A 196 -12.61 18.07 18.36
C ARG A 196 -11.19 17.76 18.84
N GLN A 197 -11.06 17.00 19.92
CA GLN A 197 -9.76 16.59 20.46
C GLN A 197 -9.01 15.66 19.51
N THR A 198 -9.72 14.76 18.81
CA THR A 198 -9.15 13.93 17.75
C THR A 198 -8.58 14.80 16.64
N MET A 199 -9.33 15.79 16.14
CA MET A 199 -8.84 16.70 15.09
C MET A 199 -7.60 17.49 15.51
N ASP A 200 -7.57 18.00 16.74
CA ASP A 200 -6.39 18.69 17.29
C ASP A 200 -5.17 17.75 17.37
N ALA A 201 -5.37 16.54 17.90
CA ALA A 201 -4.33 15.53 17.99
C ALA A 201 -3.81 15.10 16.60
N GLU A 202 -4.68 14.93 15.60
CA GLU A 202 -4.30 14.63 14.21
C GLU A 202 -3.45 15.75 13.59
N GLN A 203 -3.82 17.02 13.82
CA GLN A 203 -3.06 18.18 13.34
C GLN A 203 -1.68 18.26 14.00
N ARG A 204 -1.61 18.01 15.30
CA ARG A 204 -0.33 17.94 16.04
C ARG A 204 0.54 16.79 15.55
N LEU A 205 -0.03 15.61 15.30
CA LEU A 205 0.69 14.47 14.74
C LEU A 205 1.30 14.82 13.37
N THR A 206 0.53 15.49 12.52
CA THR A 206 1.00 15.96 11.21
C THR A 206 2.18 16.92 11.36
N SER A 207 2.09 17.89 12.27
CA SER A 207 3.18 18.83 12.55
C SER A 207 4.46 18.12 13.03
N VAL A 208 4.34 17.20 14.00
CA VAL A 208 5.48 16.43 14.51
C VAL A 208 6.08 15.55 13.42
N THR A 209 5.27 14.90 12.60
CA THR A 209 5.74 14.04 11.50
C THR A 209 6.47 14.84 10.43
N SER A 210 5.97 16.02 10.07
CA SER A 210 6.64 16.94 9.13
C SER A 210 7.98 17.43 9.66
N ARG A 211 8.08 17.72 10.96
CA ARG A 211 9.36 18.07 11.60
C ARG A 211 10.33 16.90 11.62
N LEU A 212 9.88 15.69 11.97
CA LEU A 212 10.71 14.49 11.91
C LEU A 212 11.26 14.25 10.49
N ALA A 213 10.44 14.43 9.46
CA ALA A 213 10.88 14.30 8.06
C ALA A 213 11.90 15.37 7.64
N LYS A 214 11.72 16.62 8.09
CA LYS A 214 12.58 17.75 7.73
C LYS A 214 13.90 17.76 8.50
N ASP A 215 13.82 17.64 9.82
CA ASP A 215 14.93 17.86 10.73
C ASP A 215 15.72 16.56 10.97
N PHE A 216 15.10 15.39 10.76
CA PHE A 216 15.70 14.07 10.97
C PHE A 216 15.39 13.10 9.80
N PRO A 217 15.81 13.42 8.57
CA PRO A 217 15.47 12.65 7.37
C PRO A 217 15.94 11.19 7.42
N GLU A 218 17.09 10.91 8.07
CA GLU A 218 17.59 9.54 8.26
C GLU A 218 16.64 8.70 9.14
N TYR A 219 16.11 9.29 10.21
CA TYR A 219 15.12 8.64 11.05
C TYR A 219 13.80 8.42 10.29
N ALA A 220 13.35 9.41 9.53
CA ALA A 220 12.13 9.32 8.74
C ALA A 220 12.21 8.23 7.67
N ALA A 221 13.35 8.12 6.97
CA ALA A 221 13.61 7.12 5.94
C ALA A 221 13.49 5.68 6.46
N VAL A 222 13.80 5.45 7.73
CA VAL A 222 13.73 4.12 8.34
C VAL A 222 12.39 3.89 9.04
N SER A 223 11.81 4.91 9.68
CA SER A 223 10.57 4.78 10.47
C SER A 223 9.29 4.73 9.64
N ALA A 224 9.26 5.42 8.50
CA ALA A 224 8.14 5.39 7.56
C ALA A 224 8.68 5.62 6.14
N PRO A 225 9.27 4.60 5.51
CA PRO A 225 9.88 4.75 4.19
C PRO A 225 8.82 5.16 3.17
N GLU A 226 8.99 6.34 2.58
CA GLU A 226 8.20 6.76 1.43
C GLU A 226 8.61 5.93 0.20
N PRO A 227 7.67 5.59 -0.70
CA PRO A 227 8.00 4.92 -1.94
C PRO A 227 8.99 5.74 -2.78
N LEU A 228 9.90 5.06 -3.45
CA LEU A 228 10.78 5.70 -4.43
C LEU A 228 9.95 6.26 -5.57
N THR A 229 10.25 7.48 -5.99
CA THR A 229 9.69 8.03 -7.23
C THR A 229 10.37 7.38 -8.43
N MET A 230 9.70 7.36 -9.58
CA MET A 230 10.30 6.82 -10.79
C MET A 230 11.57 7.59 -11.16
N GLN A 231 11.55 8.92 -11.02
CA GLN A 231 12.72 9.76 -11.26
C GLN A 231 13.90 9.43 -10.35
N MET A 232 13.65 9.15 -9.05
CA MET A 232 14.70 8.72 -8.14
C MET A 232 15.30 7.40 -8.60
N VAL A 233 14.47 6.42 -8.98
CA VAL A 233 14.95 5.15 -9.51
C VAL A 233 15.85 5.37 -10.74
N GLN A 234 15.42 6.19 -11.70
CA GLN A 234 16.20 6.49 -12.90
C GLN A 234 17.58 7.12 -12.57
N ASN A 235 17.64 8.01 -11.58
CA ASN A 235 18.89 8.65 -11.16
C ASN A 235 19.87 7.68 -10.46
N TYR A 236 19.38 6.57 -9.92
CA TYR A 236 20.21 5.57 -9.23
C TYR A 236 20.69 4.43 -10.14
N LEU A 237 20.08 4.26 -11.31
CA LEU A 237 20.43 3.20 -12.25
C LEU A 237 21.61 3.63 -13.14
N ARG A 238 22.53 2.69 -13.41
CA ARG A 238 23.48 2.83 -14.53
C ARG A 238 22.78 2.61 -15.87
N SER A 239 23.43 2.99 -16.97
CA SER A 239 22.87 2.87 -18.32
C SER A 239 22.54 1.44 -18.76
N ASP A 240 23.16 0.43 -18.13
CA ASP A 240 22.96 -1.00 -18.36
C ASP A 240 22.04 -1.67 -17.31
N GLU A 241 21.52 -0.90 -16.34
CA GLU A 241 20.68 -1.41 -15.27
C GLU A 241 19.19 -1.08 -15.48
N ALA A 242 18.32 -1.96 -15.02
CA ALA A 242 16.89 -1.72 -14.97
C ALA A 242 16.30 -2.24 -13.66
N LEU A 243 15.39 -1.48 -13.07
CA LEU A 243 14.56 -1.93 -11.96
C LEU A 243 13.28 -2.58 -12.50
N VAL A 244 12.95 -3.76 -11.97
CA VAL A 244 11.69 -4.44 -12.24
C VAL A 244 10.96 -4.68 -10.93
N LEU A 245 9.78 -4.08 -10.77
CA LEU A 245 8.88 -4.30 -9.64
C LEU A 245 7.68 -5.11 -10.07
N PHE A 246 7.38 -6.18 -9.33
CA PHE A 246 6.17 -6.99 -9.51
C PHE A 246 5.14 -6.63 -8.44
N GLY A 247 3.92 -6.32 -8.88
CA GLY A 247 2.75 -6.15 -8.03
C GLY A 247 1.76 -7.27 -8.29
N PHE A 248 1.56 -8.13 -7.29
CA PHE A 248 0.62 -9.25 -7.38
C PHE A 248 -0.75 -8.81 -6.88
N VAL A 249 -1.72 -8.72 -7.78
CA VAL A 249 -3.00 -8.05 -7.53
C VAL A 249 -4.16 -8.99 -7.85
N GLY A 250 -4.53 -9.81 -6.86
CA GLY A 250 -5.53 -10.85 -7.04
C GLY A 250 -5.06 -11.91 -8.04
N SER A 251 -5.73 -11.98 -9.20
CA SER A 251 -5.36 -12.88 -10.31
C SER A 251 -4.54 -12.20 -11.42
N GLU A 252 -4.29 -10.89 -11.31
CA GLU A 252 -3.51 -10.11 -12.28
C GLU A 252 -2.14 -9.81 -11.68
N THR A 253 -1.08 -9.92 -12.48
CA THR A 253 0.24 -9.42 -12.09
C THR A 253 0.55 -8.17 -12.88
N HIS A 254 1.00 -7.13 -12.20
CA HIS A 254 1.47 -5.90 -12.80
C HIS A 254 2.99 -5.81 -12.66
N LEU A 255 3.64 -5.26 -13.67
CA LEU A 255 5.07 -5.08 -13.73
C LEU A 255 5.40 -3.63 -14.06
N TRP A 256 6.27 -3.02 -13.28
CA TRP A 256 6.89 -1.74 -13.58
C TRP A 256 8.36 -1.99 -13.92
N ALA A 257 8.74 -1.72 -15.16
CA ALA A 257 10.12 -1.74 -15.62
C ALA A 257 10.60 -0.30 -15.79
N ILE A 258 11.70 0.06 -15.13
CA ILE A 258 12.28 1.39 -15.14
C ILE A 258 13.75 1.25 -15.50
N ASN A 259 14.19 1.94 -16.56
CA ASN A 259 15.60 2.17 -16.85
C ASN A 259 15.86 3.69 -16.90
N THR A 260 17.08 4.10 -17.20
CA THR A 260 17.49 5.52 -17.22
C THR A 260 16.60 6.41 -18.11
N ASP A 261 16.04 5.86 -19.20
CA ASP A 261 15.37 6.66 -20.24
C ASP A 261 13.86 6.43 -20.33
N ALA A 262 13.35 5.33 -19.78
CA ALA A 262 11.99 4.89 -19.97
C ALA A 262 11.39 4.21 -18.74
N VAL A 263 10.08 4.36 -18.64
CA VAL A 263 9.22 3.65 -17.69
C VAL A 263 8.18 2.89 -18.51
N ARG A 264 8.00 1.61 -18.19
CA ARG A 264 6.93 0.77 -18.74
C ARG A 264 6.13 0.12 -17.62
N TRP A 265 4.82 0.31 -17.67
CA TRP A 265 3.86 -0.44 -16.87
C TRP A 265 3.18 -1.47 -17.75
N VAL A 266 3.18 -2.72 -17.30
CA VAL A 266 2.63 -3.86 -18.06
C VAL A 266 1.74 -4.69 -17.15
N ARG A 267 0.56 -5.07 -17.66
CA ARG A 267 -0.26 -6.11 -17.05
C ARG A 267 0.06 -7.48 -17.66
N LEU A 268 0.49 -8.40 -16.83
CA LEU A 268 0.67 -9.81 -17.15
C LEU A 268 -0.61 -10.58 -16.83
N LEU A 269 -1.07 -11.39 -17.79
CA LEU A 269 -2.20 -12.31 -17.63
C LEU A 269 -1.78 -13.64 -16.98
N VAL A 270 -0.72 -13.61 -16.17
CA VAL A 270 -0.16 -14.78 -15.52
C VAL A 270 -0.44 -14.70 -14.02
N PRO A 271 -1.16 -15.69 -13.44
CA PRO A 271 -1.38 -15.75 -11.99
C PRO A 271 -0.06 -15.90 -11.23
N THR A 272 0.00 -15.42 -9.98
CA THR A 272 1.18 -15.47 -9.11
C THR A 272 1.83 -16.86 -9.05
N GLN A 273 1.03 -17.93 -8.93
CA GLN A 273 1.57 -19.30 -8.88
C GLN A 273 2.38 -19.66 -10.14
N LYS A 274 1.94 -19.22 -11.33
CA LYS A 274 2.70 -19.45 -12.57
C LYS A 274 3.94 -18.55 -12.67
N ILE A 275 3.95 -17.39 -12.02
CA ILE A 275 5.14 -16.52 -12.03
C ILE A 275 6.23 -17.09 -11.14
N GLU A 276 5.89 -17.70 -10.01
CA GLU A 276 6.87 -18.43 -9.17
C GLU A 276 7.54 -19.59 -9.92
N GLU A 277 6.85 -20.19 -10.90
CA GLU A 277 7.41 -21.17 -11.83
C GLU A 277 8.26 -20.53 -12.95
N ILE A 278 7.86 -19.35 -13.45
CA ILE A 278 8.54 -18.66 -14.57
C ILE A 278 9.80 -17.90 -14.12
N VAL A 279 9.83 -17.34 -12.92
CA VAL A 279 10.98 -16.52 -12.44
C VAL A 279 12.29 -17.32 -12.39
N PRO A 280 12.32 -18.56 -11.88
CA PRO A 280 13.51 -19.41 -11.98
C PRO A 280 13.92 -19.67 -13.43
N ALA A 281 12.95 -19.93 -14.32
CA ALA A 281 13.21 -20.11 -15.76
C ALA A 281 13.83 -18.85 -16.40
N LEU A 282 13.26 -17.67 -16.13
CA LEU A 282 13.75 -16.41 -16.67
C LEU A 282 15.15 -16.07 -16.14
N ARG A 283 15.40 -16.28 -14.84
CA ARG A 283 16.74 -16.11 -14.25
C ARG A 283 17.75 -17.04 -14.90
N CYS A 284 17.41 -18.31 -15.07
CA CYS A 284 18.24 -19.25 -15.79
C CYS A 284 18.45 -18.85 -17.26
N GLY A 285 17.49 -18.17 -17.90
CA GLY A 285 17.65 -17.67 -19.28
C GLY A 285 18.50 -16.40 -19.41
N LEU A 286 18.55 -15.55 -18.37
CA LEU A 286 19.21 -14.23 -18.42
C LEU A 286 20.55 -14.18 -17.69
N ASP A 287 20.76 -14.98 -16.65
CA ASP A 287 21.96 -14.97 -15.82
C ASP A 287 22.85 -16.18 -16.14
N GLN A 288 23.89 -15.94 -16.94
CA GLN A 288 24.86 -16.97 -17.31
C GLN A 288 25.62 -17.54 -16.10
N SER A 289 25.75 -16.79 -15.00
CA SER A 289 26.46 -17.27 -13.81
C SER A 289 25.78 -18.48 -13.17
N LEU A 290 24.46 -18.63 -13.35
CA LEU A 290 23.68 -19.75 -12.84
C LEU A 290 23.98 -21.08 -13.56
N TRP A 291 24.66 -21.06 -14.71
CA TRP A 291 25.07 -22.26 -15.44
C TRP A 291 26.48 -22.77 -15.09
N ASN A 292 27.24 -22.03 -14.28
CA ASN A 292 28.64 -22.34 -14.00
C ASN A 292 28.86 -23.32 -12.83
N GLY A 293 27.86 -23.53 -11.97
CA GLY A 293 27.91 -24.49 -10.86
C GLY A 293 27.09 -25.75 -11.14
N MET A 294 27.58 -26.95 -10.77
CA MET A 294 26.86 -28.22 -11.03
C MET A 294 25.41 -28.23 -10.51
N GLU A 295 25.19 -27.74 -9.30
CA GLU A 295 23.87 -27.77 -8.64
C GLU A 295 22.90 -26.73 -9.21
N SER A 296 23.41 -25.58 -9.67
CA SER A 296 22.61 -24.54 -10.33
C SER A 296 22.37 -24.87 -11.81
N PHE A 297 23.34 -25.51 -12.46
CA PHE A 297 23.24 -26.04 -13.83
C PHE A 297 22.13 -27.06 -13.95
N GLU A 298 22.11 -28.11 -13.11
CA GLU A 298 21.06 -29.13 -13.17
C GLU A 298 19.68 -28.55 -12.84
N ARG A 299 19.62 -27.57 -11.93
CA ARG A 299 18.38 -26.84 -11.63
C ARG A 299 17.89 -26.03 -12.82
N CYS A 300 18.77 -25.28 -13.49
CA CYS A 300 18.40 -24.50 -14.67
C CYS A 300 18.05 -25.38 -15.88
N LYS A 301 18.77 -26.48 -16.09
CA LYS A 301 18.47 -27.48 -17.12
C LYS A 301 17.12 -28.15 -16.87
N ALA A 302 16.81 -28.54 -15.64
CA ALA A 302 15.51 -29.10 -15.27
C ALA A 302 14.37 -28.08 -15.44
N THR A 303 14.65 -26.80 -15.15
CA THR A 303 13.66 -25.72 -15.24
C THR A 303 13.35 -25.31 -16.68
N LEU A 304 14.37 -25.27 -17.56
CA LEU A 304 14.22 -24.82 -18.95
C LEU A 304 14.00 -25.97 -19.95
N GLY A 305 14.29 -27.21 -19.56
CA GLY A 305 14.21 -28.38 -20.43
C GLY A 305 15.26 -28.43 -21.54
N ALA A 306 16.12 -27.41 -21.65
CA ALA A 306 17.22 -27.33 -22.61
C ALA A 306 18.37 -26.48 -22.03
N VAL A 307 19.60 -26.77 -22.47
CA VAL A 307 20.77 -25.93 -22.20
C VAL A 307 20.85 -24.87 -23.30
N PRO A 308 20.95 -23.56 -22.98
CA PRO A 308 21.12 -22.52 -23.98
C PRO A 308 22.32 -22.83 -24.87
N SER A 309 22.16 -22.75 -26.19
CA SER A 309 23.30 -22.91 -27.10
C SER A 309 24.23 -21.71 -26.96
N ALA A 310 25.55 -21.92 -27.09
CA ALA A 310 26.56 -20.86 -27.01
C ALA A 310 26.38 -19.73 -28.06
N GLU A 311 25.42 -19.86 -28.98
CA GLU A 311 25.17 -18.95 -30.08
C GLU A 311 23.85 -18.15 -29.97
N THR A 312 23.02 -18.34 -28.93
CA THR A 312 21.68 -17.70 -28.86
C THR A 312 21.58 -16.44 -28.00
N VAL A 313 22.69 -15.86 -27.56
CA VAL A 313 22.70 -14.48 -27.05
C VAL A 313 23.97 -13.77 -27.53
N THR A 314 24.02 -13.45 -28.82
CA THR A 314 24.68 -12.19 -29.19
C THR A 314 23.73 -11.09 -28.73
N VAL A 315 24.04 -10.48 -27.58
CA VAL A 315 23.70 -9.07 -27.37
C VAL A 315 24.22 -8.36 -28.62
N GLY A 316 23.30 -7.79 -29.39
CA GLY A 316 23.64 -7.00 -30.56
C GLY A 316 24.49 -5.82 -30.11
N ASP A 317 25.80 -5.97 -30.19
CA ASP A 317 26.67 -4.84 -30.50
C ASP A 317 26.41 -4.47 -31.96
N LYS A 318 25.97 -3.21 -32.13
CA LYS A 318 25.85 -2.39 -33.35
C LYS A 318 24.45 -2.12 -33.88
N ASP A 319 24.16 -0.81 -33.82
CA ASP A 319 23.14 0.05 -34.46
C ASP A 319 21.72 0.06 -33.88
#